data_AF-A0A6J7FVZ0-F1
#
_entry.id   AF-A0A6J7FVZ0-F1
#
_cell.length_a   1.000
_cell.length_b   1.000
_cell.length_c   1.000
_cell.angle_alpha   90.00
_cell.angle_beta   90.00
_cell.angle_gamma   90.00
#
_symmetry.space_group_name_H-M   'P 1'
#
loop_
_entity.id
_entity.type
_entity.pdbx_description
1 polymer ?
#
loop_
_entity_poly.entity_id
_entity_poly.type
_entity_poly.pdbx_seq_one_letter_code
_entity_poly.pdbx_strand_id
1 'polypeptide(L)'
;MTYDTDVLVVGSGPTGMTTALALATYGVNVHVVSMWNWLANTPRAHITNQRAAEVLRDLGVSEEVKKYAVPWELMGDTLFTTSLAGEEVARLRTWGTGPDRATNYLQASPCTLLDVPQDIVEPILVNNAAKRGAQISMNTEYVSHIQDADGVTTTVRERLTEREYEIRSKYLVGADGARSKIVDDLELPFEGHLARAGTLYTLFHADLSKYVAHRPSILYWVMTPEADFGEIGMGLLRTVRPWNEWIAGWGFDMNKVEEVKESNNLHGGPVQFSAPDADVETVTRKIRALVGDPDLEIDVKWSSTWFVNQSHATNYQKGRVLCGGDAVHRHPPSGGLGSNTCISDGFNLAWKLAYVIKGYAGAELLDSFSKERVPVGEQVVARANKSRHTYAPLREAFAAPEAADRIKGGLEKLADPTPEGAQARAALRDAVELRNYEFNALGVEVNHRYESNAVISDGTVETWEQDPELFYQASTRPGAKIPHAWLVDKAGLRVSTMDVVGKGKLSVVTGLAGQAWADAVNEMDLPFLQAVVIDSPTARDLYGDWARIREIDEAGALLVRPDGFIAWRHFSGVADQAEASKQLSAAVNAVLSR
;
A
#
# COMPACT_ATOMS: atom_id res chain seq x y z
N MET A 1 1.90 -35.09 -14.26
CA MET A 1 2.49 -34.01 -15.07
C MET A 1 3.63 -33.39 -14.29
N THR A 2 4.72 -33.04 -14.95
CA THR A 2 5.88 -32.39 -14.32
C THR A 2 5.74 -30.89 -14.50
N TYR A 3 5.80 -30.13 -13.40
CA TYR A 3 5.79 -28.66 -13.41
C TYR A 3 7.22 -28.16 -13.16
N ASP A 4 7.62 -27.08 -13.82
CA ASP A 4 8.89 -26.40 -13.54
C ASP A 4 8.82 -25.63 -12.22
N THR A 5 7.64 -25.08 -11.90
CA THR A 5 7.35 -24.37 -10.65
C THR A 5 5.88 -24.55 -10.25
N ASP A 6 5.52 -24.38 -8.98
CA ASP A 6 4.10 -24.34 -8.63
C ASP A 6 3.48 -23.01 -9.09
N VAL A 7 4.18 -21.89 -8.85
CA VAL A 7 3.72 -20.56 -9.25
C VAL A 7 4.81 -19.85 -10.04
N LEU A 8 4.43 -19.33 -11.21
CA LEU A 8 5.24 -18.35 -11.95
C LEU A 8 4.71 -16.95 -11.65
N VAL A 9 5.58 -16.04 -11.23
CA VAL A 9 5.27 -14.64 -10.98
C VAL A 9 5.98 -13.78 -12.01
N VAL A 10 5.24 -12.99 -12.78
CA VAL A 10 5.81 -12.08 -13.78
C VAL A 10 5.82 -10.68 -13.21
N GLY A 11 7.01 -10.14 -12.99
CA GLY A 11 7.25 -8.81 -12.42
C GLY A 11 7.85 -8.86 -11.01
N SER A 12 8.92 -8.10 -10.80
CA SER A 12 9.67 -8.03 -9.53
C SER A 12 9.35 -6.76 -8.71
N GLY A 13 8.22 -6.10 -8.98
CA GLY A 13 7.74 -4.97 -8.17
C GLY A 13 7.13 -5.39 -6.82
N PRO A 14 6.54 -4.46 -6.06
CA PRO A 14 6.01 -4.71 -4.72
C PRO A 14 5.01 -5.88 -4.65
N THR A 15 4.07 -5.98 -5.60
CA THR A 15 3.12 -7.11 -5.67
C THR A 15 3.83 -8.43 -5.89
N GLY A 16 4.63 -8.54 -6.95
CA GLY A 16 5.27 -9.79 -7.33
C GLY A 16 6.22 -10.30 -6.25
N MET A 17 7.03 -9.42 -5.67
CA MET A 17 7.98 -9.80 -4.64
C MET A 17 7.35 -10.08 -3.28
N THR A 18 6.23 -9.42 -2.94
CA THR A 18 5.47 -9.79 -1.74
C THR A 18 4.83 -11.17 -1.91
N THR A 19 4.22 -11.44 -3.07
CA THR A 19 3.65 -12.76 -3.40
C THR A 19 4.73 -13.84 -3.32
N ALA A 20 5.88 -13.64 -3.96
CA ALA A 20 6.97 -14.59 -3.97
C ALA A 20 7.57 -14.83 -2.57
N LEU A 21 7.78 -13.76 -1.79
CA LEU A 21 8.27 -13.86 -0.42
C LEU A 21 7.31 -14.67 0.47
N ALA A 22 6.01 -14.40 0.38
CA ALA A 22 4.99 -15.11 1.14
C ALA A 22 4.90 -16.59 0.71
N LEU A 23 4.83 -16.87 -0.60
CA LEU A 23 4.81 -18.25 -1.13
C LEU A 23 6.04 -19.06 -0.71
N ALA A 24 7.24 -18.48 -0.83
CA ALA A 24 8.48 -19.11 -0.38
C ALA A 24 8.48 -19.34 1.15
N THR A 25 8.00 -18.38 1.93
CA THR A 25 7.80 -18.54 3.39
C THR A 25 6.86 -19.70 3.71
N TYR A 26 5.83 -19.89 2.88
CA TYR A 26 4.88 -20.99 3.03
C TYR A 26 5.38 -22.29 2.39
N GLY A 27 6.60 -22.35 1.86
CA GLY A 27 7.17 -23.58 1.29
C GLY A 27 6.54 -24.00 -0.04
N VAL A 28 6.05 -23.04 -0.84
CA VAL A 28 5.59 -23.26 -2.22
C VAL A 28 6.74 -22.99 -3.18
N ASN A 29 6.92 -23.83 -4.20
CA ASN A 29 7.93 -23.57 -5.23
C ASN A 29 7.48 -22.39 -6.11
N VAL A 30 8.26 -21.31 -6.11
CA VAL A 30 7.94 -20.08 -6.83
C VAL A 30 9.12 -19.63 -7.68
N HIS A 31 8.80 -19.26 -8.91
CA HIS A 31 9.75 -18.69 -9.86
C HIS A 31 9.25 -17.30 -10.24
N VAL A 32 10.09 -16.28 -10.05
CA VAL A 32 9.85 -14.90 -10.47
C VAL A 32 10.64 -14.65 -11.74
N VAL A 33 9.99 -14.04 -12.75
CA VAL A 33 10.67 -13.51 -13.93
C VAL A 33 10.52 -12.00 -13.98
N SER A 34 11.60 -11.31 -14.35
CA SER A 34 11.61 -9.86 -14.53
C SER A 34 12.35 -9.50 -15.81
N MET A 35 11.73 -8.66 -16.64
CA MET A 35 12.32 -8.26 -17.91
C MET A 35 13.55 -7.35 -17.74
N TRP A 36 13.76 -6.80 -16.54
CA TRP A 36 14.89 -5.92 -16.24
C TRP A 36 16.03 -6.71 -15.57
N ASN A 37 17.27 -6.25 -15.72
CA ASN A 37 18.44 -6.73 -14.96
C ASN A 37 18.69 -5.99 -13.65
N TRP A 38 17.84 -5.02 -13.31
CA TRP A 38 17.87 -4.31 -12.02
C TRP A 38 16.49 -4.34 -11.38
N LEU A 39 16.48 -4.10 -10.08
CA LEU A 39 15.29 -3.70 -9.32
C LEU A 39 15.10 -2.19 -9.45
N ALA A 40 14.04 -1.65 -8.87
CA ALA A 40 13.92 -0.23 -8.56
C ALA A 40 15.25 0.55 -8.50
N ASN A 41 15.47 1.45 -9.45
CA ASN A 41 16.65 2.31 -9.48
C ASN A 41 16.31 3.80 -9.26
N THR A 42 15.05 4.08 -8.90
CA THR A 42 14.55 5.40 -8.52
C THR A 42 13.57 5.27 -7.34
N PRO A 43 13.40 6.32 -6.52
CA PRO A 43 12.64 6.23 -5.28
C PRO A 43 11.17 5.79 -5.41
N ARG A 44 10.47 6.22 -6.48
CA ARG A 44 9.06 5.88 -6.77
C ARG A 44 8.17 5.99 -5.52
N ALA A 45 7.36 4.97 -5.23
CA ALA A 45 6.51 4.96 -4.04
C ALA A 45 7.35 4.91 -2.76
N HIS A 46 6.96 5.65 -1.73
CA HIS A 46 7.76 5.80 -0.52
C HIS A 46 6.98 5.69 0.79
N ILE A 47 5.68 6.01 0.79
CA ILE A 47 4.83 5.82 1.97
C ILE A 47 4.52 4.33 2.12
N THR A 48 4.93 3.74 3.24
CA THR A 48 4.46 2.44 3.71
C THR A 48 3.47 2.67 4.85
N ASN A 49 2.18 2.41 4.59
CA ASN A 49 1.11 2.57 5.57
C ASN A 49 1.11 1.43 6.60
N GLN A 50 0.25 1.52 7.62
CA GLN A 50 0.19 0.52 8.69
C GLN A 50 -0.13 -0.88 8.15
N ARG A 51 -1.03 -1.00 7.16
CA ARG A 51 -1.40 -2.31 6.61
C ARG A 51 -0.24 -2.98 5.89
N ALA A 52 0.51 -2.24 5.07
CA ALA A 52 1.71 -2.79 4.43
C ALA A 52 2.81 -3.09 5.46
N ALA A 53 2.99 -2.24 6.49
CA ALA A 53 3.94 -2.48 7.56
C ALA A 53 3.62 -3.75 8.37
N GLU A 54 2.33 -4.05 8.59
CA GLU A 54 1.86 -5.31 9.19
C GLU A 54 2.23 -6.53 8.33
N VAL A 55 2.09 -6.44 7.00
CA VAL A 55 2.51 -7.52 6.08
C VAL A 55 4.02 -7.76 6.18
N LEU A 56 4.81 -6.68 6.15
CA LEU A 56 6.27 -6.77 6.30
C LEU A 56 6.68 -7.33 7.67
N ARG A 57 5.90 -7.04 8.71
CA ARG A 57 6.07 -7.60 10.05
C ARG A 57 5.72 -9.08 10.06
N ASP A 58 4.62 -9.49 9.42
CA ASP A 58 4.23 -10.89 9.37
C ASP A 58 5.28 -11.76 8.66
N LEU A 59 5.78 -11.27 7.52
CA LEU A 59 6.82 -11.92 6.72
C LEU A 59 8.23 -11.81 7.34
N GLY A 60 8.37 -11.12 8.48
CA GLY A 60 9.61 -11.05 9.25
C GLY A 60 10.69 -10.15 8.65
N VAL A 61 10.31 -9.14 7.86
CA VAL A 61 11.24 -8.20 7.21
C VAL A 61 11.12 -6.76 7.72
N SER A 62 10.15 -6.46 8.57
CA SER A 62 9.89 -5.11 9.10
C SER A 62 11.12 -4.46 9.75
N GLU A 63 11.88 -5.19 10.58
CA GLU A 63 13.07 -4.64 11.24
C GLU A 63 14.22 -4.35 10.28
N GLU A 64 14.30 -5.03 9.13
CA GLU A 64 15.26 -4.71 8.08
C GLU A 64 14.84 -3.43 7.34
N VAL A 65 13.55 -3.29 7.03
CA VAL A 65 12.99 -2.10 6.37
C VAL A 65 13.15 -0.85 7.24
N LYS A 66 12.85 -0.94 8.54
CA LYS A 66 12.97 0.19 9.49
C LYS A 66 14.37 0.77 9.59
N LYS A 67 15.43 0.00 9.32
CA LYS A 67 16.82 0.50 9.35
C LYS A 67 17.09 1.59 8.32
N TYR A 68 16.31 1.61 7.24
CA TYR A 68 16.49 2.53 6.12
C TYR A 68 15.32 3.52 5.96
N ALA A 69 14.24 3.33 6.72
CA ALA A 69 13.10 4.22 6.70
C ALA A 69 13.41 5.53 7.45
N VAL A 70 12.83 6.63 6.97
CA VAL A 70 12.71 7.84 7.77
C VAL A 70 11.74 7.57 8.93
N PRO A 71 12.11 7.89 10.18
CA PRO A 71 11.26 7.69 11.35
C PRO A 71 9.91 8.40 11.22
N TRP A 72 8.87 7.80 11.79
CA TRP A 72 7.49 8.29 11.70
C TRP A 72 7.33 9.72 12.20
N GLU A 73 8.04 10.07 13.28
CA GLU A 73 8.04 11.40 13.88
C GLU A 73 8.60 12.50 12.96
N LEU A 74 9.39 12.15 11.94
CA LEU A 74 9.96 13.10 10.97
C LEU A 74 9.12 13.21 9.69
N MET A 75 8.08 12.39 9.54
CA MET A 75 7.20 12.44 8.37
C MET A 75 6.19 13.60 8.43
N GLY A 76 5.89 14.10 9.63
CA GLY A 76 4.79 15.04 9.92
C GLY A 76 4.96 16.45 9.36
N ASP A 77 4.14 17.41 9.76
CA ASP A 77 4.27 18.83 9.37
C ASP A 77 4.27 19.16 7.87
N THR A 78 3.34 18.62 7.07
CA THR A 78 3.23 19.04 5.66
C THR A 78 2.98 20.55 5.54
N LEU A 79 3.90 21.24 4.86
CA LEU A 79 3.85 22.68 4.62
C LEU A 79 3.06 23.02 3.35
N PHE A 80 2.36 24.15 3.42
CA PHE A 80 1.91 24.93 2.28
C PHE A 80 2.59 26.30 2.37
N THR A 81 3.54 26.56 1.47
CA THR A 81 4.44 27.71 1.57
C THR A 81 4.69 28.35 0.21
N THR A 82 5.22 29.56 0.18
CA THR A 82 5.57 30.25 -1.07
C THR A 82 6.92 29.81 -1.64
N SER A 83 7.83 29.38 -0.76
CA SER A 83 9.09 28.66 -1.03
C SER A 83 9.64 28.18 0.32
N LEU A 84 10.61 27.26 0.38
CA LEU A 84 11.15 26.82 1.68
C LEU A 84 11.77 27.97 2.50
N ALA A 85 12.40 28.95 1.85
CA ALA A 85 12.95 30.15 2.49
C ALA A 85 11.91 31.27 2.68
N GLY A 86 10.73 31.14 2.06
CA GLY A 86 9.68 32.15 2.07
C GLY A 86 8.65 31.97 3.18
N GLU A 87 7.55 32.72 3.03
CA GLU A 87 6.45 32.72 4.01
C GLU A 87 5.70 31.38 4.00
N GLU A 88 5.41 30.89 5.20
CA GLU A 88 4.56 29.72 5.41
C GLU A 88 3.10 30.16 5.46
N VAL A 89 2.29 29.64 4.55
CA VAL A 89 0.87 30.01 4.41
C VAL A 89 0.02 29.17 5.35
N ALA A 90 0.28 27.87 5.40
CA ALA A 90 -0.37 26.93 6.30
C ALA A 90 0.49 25.70 6.56
N ARG A 91 0.12 24.94 7.59
CA ARG A 91 0.73 23.67 7.94
C ARG A 91 -0.33 22.69 8.41
N LEU A 92 -0.21 21.44 7.99
CA LEU A 92 -1.03 20.34 8.50
C LEU A 92 -0.14 19.30 9.18
N ARG A 93 -0.57 18.81 10.34
CA ARG A 93 0.02 17.62 10.97
C ARG A 93 -0.46 16.39 10.21
N THR A 94 0.46 15.71 9.53
CA THR A 94 0.15 14.64 8.58
C THR A 94 0.64 13.29 9.04
N TRP A 95 0.18 12.23 8.37
CA TRP A 95 0.58 10.85 8.58
C TRP A 95 0.32 10.34 10.00
N GLY A 96 -0.70 10.88 10.67
CA GLY A 96 -1.04 10.50 12.04
C GLY A 96 -0.10 11.05 13.12
N THR A 97 0.84 11.93 12.79
CA THR A 97 1.82 12.45 13.77
C THR A 97 1.24 13.51 14.72
N GLY A 98 0.11 14.12 14.37
CA GLY A 98 -0.53 15.15 15.19
C GLY A 98 -1.23 14.59 16.43
N PRO A 99 -1.29 15.33 17.55
CA PRO A 99 -1.86 14.84 18.81
C PRO A 99 -3.33 14.39 18.69
N ASP A 100 -4.12 15.04 17.83
CA ASP A 100 -5.53 14.69 17.60
C ASP A 100 -5.71 13.36 16.86
N ARG A 101 -4.65 12.86 16.20
CA ARG A 101 -4.69 11.66 15.36
C ARG A 101 -3.77 10.54 15.86
N ALA A 102 -2.67 10.85 16.54
CA ALA A 102 -1.64 9.89 16.93
C ALA A 102 -2.18 8.71 17.72
N THR A 103 -3.08 8.95 18.68
CA THR A 103 -3.71 7.87 19.45
C THR A 103 -4.50 6.91 18.55
N ASN A 104 -5.26 7.42 17.57
CA ASN A 104 -6.03 6.60 16.64
C ASN A 104 -5.10 5.68 15.82
N TYR A 105 -3.97 6.21 15.33
CA TYR A 105 -2.97 5.43 14.61
C TYR A 105 -2.32 4.37 15.50
N LEU A 106 -1.90 4.73 16.72
CA LEU A 106 -1.28 3.81 17.67
C LEU A 106 -2.24 2.71 18.17
N GLN A 107 -3.54 2.96 18.20
CA GLN A 107 -4.57 1.98 18.55
C GLN A 107 -4.88 1.02 17.38
N ALA A 108 -4.76 1.47 16.13
CA ALA A 108 -5.15 0.68 14.96
C ALA A 108 -4.17 -0.44 14.59
N SER A 109 -2.90 -0.33 15.00
CA SER A 109 -1.83 -1.23 14.57
C SER A 109 -0.64 -1.22 15.53
N PRO A 110 0.09 -2.34 15.70
CA PRO A 110 1.40 -2.33 16.36
C PRO A 110 2.49 -1.64 15.52
N CYS A 111 2.18 -1.29 14.27
CA CYS A 111 3.11 -0.63 13.34
C CYS A 111 2.75 0.85 13.17
N THR A 112 3.77 1.70 13.10
CA THR A 112 3.62 3.07 12.59
C THR A 112 3.77 3.08 11.07
N LEU A 113 3.48 4.23 10.45
CA LEU A 113 3.86 4.46 9.05
C LEU A 113 5.39 4.54 8.94
N LEU A 114 5.90 4.24 7.75
CA LEU A 114 7.32 4.36 7.39
C LEU A 114 7.42 5.14 6.08
N ASP A 115 8.38 6.06 6.00
CA ASP A 115 8.80 6.63 4.71
C ASP A 115 10.06 5.91 4.25
N VAL A 116 9.88 4.98 3.31
CA VAL A 116 10.93 4.13 2.75
C VAL A 116 10.73 3.99 1.24
N PRO A 117 11.64 4.54 0.43
CA PRO A 117 11.58 4.44 -1.02
C PRO A 117 11.56 3.00 -1.56
N GLN A 118 10.95 2.82 -2.73
CA GLN A 118 10.80 1.53 -3.38
C GLN A 118 12.13 0.90 -3.81
N ASP A 119 13.15 1.70 -4.13
CA ASP A 119 14.54 1.26 -4.39
C ASP A 119 15.24 0.68 -3.17
N ILE A 120 14.68 0.88 -1.98
CA ILE A 120 15.16 0.27 -0.75
C ILE A 120 14.32 -0.95 -0.37
N VAL A 121 12.99 -0.88 -0.49
CA VAL A 121 12.10 -2.00 -0.13
C VAL A 121 12.26 -3.18 -1.09
N GLU A 122 12.31 -2.95 -2.40
CA GLU A 122 12.38 -4.05 -3.39
C GLU A 122 13.58 -4.99 -3.16
N PRO A 123 14.83 -4.51 -2.99
CA PRO A 123 15.97 -5.36 -2.67
C PRO A 123 15.78 -6.18 -1.39
N ILE A 124 15.16 -5.61 -0.36
CA ILE A 124 14.89 -6.33 0.90
C ILE A 124 13.96 -7.50 0.63
N LEU A 125 12.86 -7.29 -0.12
CA LEU A 125 11.92 -8.35 -0.48
C LEU A 125 12.57 -9.43 -1.33
N VAL A 126 13.36 -9.04 -2.34
CA VAL A 126 14.09 -9.95 -3.24
C VAL A 126 15.06 -10.84 -2.47
N ASN A 127 15.92 -10.23 -1.66
CA ASN A 127 16.90 -10.97 -0.86
C ASN A 127 16.21 -11.95 0.10
N ASN A 128 15.10 -11.52 0.71
CA ASN A 128 14.35 -12.35 1.65
C ASN A 128 13.58 -13.49 0.96
N ALA A 129 13.04 -13.28 -0.24
CA ALA A 129 12.38 -14.32 -1.02
C ALA A 129 13.40 -15.37 -1.48
N ALA A 130 14.53 -14.94 -2.05
CA ALA A 130 15.60 -15.82 -2.50
C ALA A 130 16.19 -16.66 -1.36
N LYS A 131 16.44 -16.06 -0.18
CA LYS A 131 16.88 -16.78 1.03
C LYS A 131 15.91 -17.87 1.48
N ARG A 132 14.62 -17.74 1.15
CA ARG A 132 13.56 -18.70 1.48
C ARG A 132 13.25 -19.68 0.33
N GLY A 133 14.02 -19.65 -0.76
CA GLY A 133 13.94 -20.62 -1.85
C GLY A 133 13.23 -20.15 -3.12
N ALA A 134 12.82 -18.88 -3.21
CA ALA A 134 12.27 -18.35 -4.47
C ALA A 134 13.37 -18.31 -5.55
N GLN A 135 13.07 -18.82 -6.75
CA GLN A 135 13.92 -18.66 -7.92
C GLN A 135 13.60 -17.32 -8.60
N ILE A 136 14.62 -16.61 -9.08
CA ILE A 136 14.46 -15.29 -9.69
C ILE A 136 15.30 -15.21 -10.95
N SER A 137 14.64 -15.03 -12.10
CA SER A 137 15.28 -14.84 -13.40
C SER A 137 15.09 -13.39 -13.86
N MET A 138 16.20 -12.67 -13.91
CA MET A 138 16.27 -11.31 -14.45
C MET A 138 16.58 -11.35 -15.96
N ASN A 139 16.35 -10.26 -16.69
CA ASN A 139 16.39 -10.24 -18.16
C ASN A 139 15.44 -11.25 -18.82
N THR A 140 14.35 -11.63 -18.16
CA THR A 140 13.40 -12.61 -18.66
C THR A 140 12.05 -11.94 -18.83
N GLU A 141 11.66 -11.72 -20.08
CA GLU A 141 10.43 -11.03 -20.45
C GLU A 141 9.31 -12.02 -20.72
N TYR A 142 8.10 -11.72 -20.23
CA TYR A 142 6.91 -12.48 -20.58
C TYR A 142 6.50 -12.20 -22.03
N VAL A 143 6.22 -13.25 -22.82
CA VAL A 143 5.80 -13.14 -24.23
C VAL A 143 4.33 -13.51 -24.40
N SER A 144 3.89 -14.63 -23.84
CA SER A 144 2.51 -15.10 -23.92
C SER A 144 2.26 -16.25 -22.93
N HIS A 145 1.01 -16.66 -22.77
CA HIS A 145 0.68 -17.90 -22.08
C HIS A 145 -0.48 -18.62 -22.75
N ILE A 146 -0.57 -19.92 -22.50
CA ILE A 146 -1.77 -20.73 -22.68
C ILE A 146 -2.06 -21.46 -21.37
N GLN A 147 -3.34 -21.66 -21.06
CA GLN A 147 -3.75 -22.38 -19.86
C GLN A 147 -4.70 -23.53 -20.22
N ASP A 148 -4.65 -24.58 -19.43
CA ASP A 148 -5.51 -25.76 -19.54
C ASP A 148 -6.09 -26.14 -18.16
N ALA A 149 -6.72 -27.30 -18.07
CA ALA A 149 -7.36 -27.76 -16.84
C ALA A 149 -6.38 -27.92 -15.67
N ASP A 150 -5.09 -28.16 -15.94
CA ASP A 150 -4.08 -28.56 -14.95
C ASP A 150 -3.08 -27.44 -14.64
N GLY A 151 -2.80 -26.53 -15.57
CA GLY A 151 -1.78 -25.50 -15.38
C GLY A 151 -1.74 -24.42 -16.45
N VAL A 152 -0.64 -23.66 -16.43
CA VAL A 152 -0.33 -22.58 -17.36
C VAL A 152 1.05 -22.85 -17.97
N THR A 153 1.14 -22.84 -19.30
CA THR A 153 2.41 -22.84 -20.02
C THR A 153 2.69 -21.40 -20.46
N THR A 154 3.75 -20.82 -19.91
CA THR A 154 4.13 -19.42 -20.17
C THR A 154 5.37 -19.38 -21.05
N THR A 155 5.29 -18.69 -22.18
CA THR A 155 6.45 -18.41 -23.03
C THR A 155 7.15 -17.15 -22.52
N VAL A 156 8.44 -17.27 -22.27
CA VAL A 156 9.31 -16.17 -21.85
C VAL A 156 10.49 -16.03 -22.81
N ARG A 157 11.04 -14.82 -22.90
CA ARG A 157 12.22 -14.49 -23.71
C ARG A 157 13.35 -14.00 -22.81
N GLU A 158 14.49 -14.67 -22.90
CA GLU A 158 15.74 -14.15 -22.34
C GLU A 158 16.25 -13.00 -23.22
N ARG A 159 16.22 -11.77 -22.70
CA ARG A 159 16.52 -10.55 -23.48
C ARG A 159 17.98 -10.42 -23.91
N LEU A 160 18.90 -11.11 -23.22
CA LEU A 160 20.34 -11.06 -23.58
C LEU A 160 20.66 -11.94 -24.79
N THR A 161 19.94 -13.05 -24.96
CA THR A 161 20.21 -14.03 -26.02
C THR A 161 19.10 -14.10 -27.05
N GLU A 162 17.99 -13.37 -26.84
CA GLU A 162 16.74 -13.47 -27.60
C GLU A 162 16.14 -14.89 -27.63
N ARG A 163 16.53 -15.74 -26.68
CA ARG A 163 16.07 -17.13 -26.63
C ARG A 163 14.69 -17.19 -25.99
N GLU A 164 13.73 -17.75 -26.70
CA GLU A 164 12.43 -18.09 -26.13
C GLU A 164 12.43 -19.52 -25.58
N TYR A 165 11.75 -19.68 -24.44
CA TYR A 165 11.50 -20.99 -23.83
C TYR A 165 10.20 -20.94 -23.02
N GLU A 166 9.70 -22.12 -22.68
CA GLU A 166 8.45 -22.28 -21.94
C GLU A 166 8.72 -22.64 -20.47
N ILE A 167 7.85 -22.16 -19.59
CA ILE A 167 7.80 -22.53 -18.17
C ILE A 167 6.39 -23.04 -17.89
N ARG A 168 6.29 -24.29 -17.42
CA ARG A 168 5.02 -24.90 -17.00
C ARG A 168 4.81 -24.71 -15.50
N SER A 169 3.75 -24.00 -15.13
CA SER A 169 3.35 -23.77 -13.73
C SER A 169 1.91 -24.22 -13.45
N LYS A 170 1.55 -24.39 -12.17
CA LYS A 170 0.13 -24.64 -11.78
C LYS A 170 -0.70 -23.36 -11.87
N TYR A 171 -0.07 -22.23 -11.54
CA TYR A 171 -0.67 -20.89 -11.58
C TYR A 171 0.32 -19.85 -12.10
N LEU A 172 -0.21 -18.79 -12.71
CA LEU A 172 0.54 -17.62 -13.17
C LEU A 172 0.03 -16.38 -12.43
N VAL A 173 0.95 -15.57 -11.89
CA VAL A 173 0.64 -14.29 -11.26
C VAL A 173 1.16 -13.15 -12.13
N GLY A 174 0.24 -12.31 -12.62
CA GLY A 174 0.53 -11.09 -13.35
C GLY A 174 0.78 -9.92 -12.40
N ALA A 175 2.04 -9.57 -12.19
CA ALA A 175 2.50 -8.42 -11.41
C ALA A 175 3.40 -7.50 -12.26
N ASP A 176 3.10 -7.43 -13.56
CA ASP A 176 3.89 -6.80 -14.63
C ASP A 176 3.59 -5.30 -14.82
N GLY A 177 2.80 -4.70 -13.93
CA GLY A 177 2.66 -3.26 -13.76
C GLY A 177 1.65 -2.58 -14.70
N ALA A 178 1.70 -1.25 -14.77
CA ALA A 178 0.64 -0.43 -15.38
C ALA A 178 0.41 -0.64 -16.89
N ARG A 179 1.32 -1.32 -17.60
CA ARG A 179 1.17 -1.72 -19.01
C ARG A 179 1.18 -3.25 -19.11
N SER A 180 0.41 -3.89 -18.22
CA SER A 180 0.40 -5.34 -18.08
C SER A 180 -0.06 -6.01 -19.37
N LYS A 181 0.84 -6.78 -19.97
CA LYS A 181 0.52 -7.58 -21.15
C LYS A 181 -0.32 -8.79 -20.76
N ILE A 182 -0.14 -9.32 -19.54
CA ILE A 182 -0.94 -10.45 -19.05
C ILE A 182 -2.41 -10.06 -18.92
N VAL A 183 -2.69 -8.87 -18.41
CA VAL A 183 -4.04 -8.30 -18.36
C VAL A 183 -4.66 -8.22 -19.77
N ASP A 184 -3.90 -7.74 -20.76
CA ASP A 184 -4.35 -7.64 -22.14
C ASP A 184 -4.61 -9.02 -22.76
N ASP A 185 -3.71 -9.99 -22.56
CA ASP A 185 -3.85 -11.36 -23.07
C ASP A 185 -5.03 -12.11 -22.42
N LEU A 186 -5.39 -11.77 -21.18
CA LEU A 186 -6.58 -12.30 -20.51
C LEU A 186 -7.86 -11.59 -20.91
N GLU A 187 -7.77 -10.41 -21.52
CA GLU A 187 -8.87 -9.49 -21.79
C GLU A 187 -9.65 -9.16 -20.50
N LEU A 188 -8.94 -8.83 -19.42
CA LEU A 188 -9.61 -8.46 -18.16
C LEU A 188 -10.40 -7.15 -18.36
N PRO A 189 -11.65 -7.08 -17.87
CA PRO A 189 -12.48 -5.88 -18.01
C PRO A 189 -11.97 -4.74 -17.13
N PHE A 190 -11.98 -3.52 -17.66
CA PHE A 190 -11.60 -2.29 -16.95
C PHE A 190 -12.72 -1.26 -16.94
N GLU A 191 -12.77 -0.49 -15.86
CA GLU A 191 -13.53 0.75 -15.76
C GLU A 191 -12.59 1.95 -15.52
N GLY A 192 -13.05 3.14 -15.92
CA GLY A 192 -12.32 4.40 -15.77
C GLY A 192 -11.79 4.99 -17.08
N HIS A 193 -10.93 6.01 -16.96
CA HIS A 193 -10.40 6.77 -18.08
C HIS A 193 -8.88 6.96 -17.95
N LEU A 194 -8.19 7.00 -19.10
CA LEU A 194 -6.79 7.42 -19.15
C LEU A 194 -6.76 8.96 -19.09
N ALA A 195 -6.35 9.52 -17.94
CA ALA A 195 -6.24 10.96 -17.79
C ALA A 195 -4.90 11.47 -18.38
N ARG A 196 -4.91 12.67 -18.97
CA ARG A 196 -3.74 13.28 -19.61
C ARG A 196 -3.18 14.43 -18.80
N ALA A 197 -2.92 14.21 -17.51
CA ALA A 197 -2.17 15.14 -16.68
C ALA A 197 -0.76 14.58 -16.45
N GLY A 198 0.26 15.34 -16.86
CA GLY A 198 1.68 15.01 -16.70
C GLY A 198 2.29 15.74 -15.51
N THR A 199 3.12 15.04 -14.74
CA THR A 199 3.96 15.62 -13.68
C THR A 199 5.41 15.29 -13.95
N LEU A 200 6.30 16.26 -13.85
CA LEU A 200 7.75 16.05 -13.88
C LEU A 200 8.23 15.86 -12.45
N TYR A 201 9.08 14.87 -12.22
CA TYR A 201 9.76 14.61 -10.95
C TYR A 201 11.26 14.59 -11.18
N THR A 202 12.02 15.33 -10.38
CA THR A 202 13.49 15.40 -10.46
C THR A 202 14.10 14.98 -9.14
N LEU A 203 14.99 13.98 -9.18
CA LEU A 203 15.85 13.62 -8.06
C LEU A 203 17.09 14.53 -8.05
N PHE A 204 17.39 15.14 -6.90
CA PHE A 204 18.56 16.00 -6.73
C PHE A 204 19.14 15.90 -5.31
N HIS A 205 20.40 16.29 -5.18
CA HIS A 205 21.05 16.48 -3.88
C HIS A 205 21.23 17.98 -3.58
N ALA A 206 20.89 18.36 -2.36
CA ALA A 206 21.15 19.66 -1.76
C ALA A 206 20.92 19.58 -0.24
N ASP A 207 21.79 20.21 0.55
CA ASP A 207 21.54 20.35 1.99
C ASP A 207 20.50 21.44 2.24
N LEU A 208 19.28 21.02 2.56
CA LEU A 208 18.15 21.92 2.87
C LEU A 208 17.87 21.97 4.38
N SER A 209 18.73 21.38 5.23
CA SER A 209 18.52 21.28 6.67
C SER A 209 18.18 22.62 7.33
N LYS A 210 18.84 23.71 6.90
CA LYS A 210 18.60 25.07 7.39
C LYS A 210 17.13 25.52 7.24
N TYR A 211 16.41 24.99 6.26
CA TYR A 211 15.01 25.36 5.98
C TYR A 211 13.97 24.43 6.62
N VAL A 212 14.32 23.17 6.85
CA VAL A 212 13.33 22.13 7.16
C VAL A 212 13.56 21.38 8.47
N ALA A 213 14.78 21.36 9.02
CA ALA A 213 15.08 20.53 10.20
C ALA A 213 14.27 20.90 11.45
N HIS A 214 13.82 22.16 11.54
CA HIS A 214 12.99 22.68 12.63
C HIS A 214 11.47 22.49 12.41
N ARG A 215 11.08 21.94 11.26
CA ARG A 215 9.70 21.67 10.84
C ARG A 215 9.67 20.43 9.92
N PRO A 216 10.09 19.27 10.44
CA PRO A 216 10.42 18.10 9.65
C PRO A 216 9.18 17.52 8.99
N SER A 217 9.23 17.38 7.67
CA SER A 217 8.22 16.74 6.82
C SER A 217 8.85 15.94 5.69
N ILE A 218 8.08 15.00 5.18
CA ILE A 218 8.41 14.30 3.93
C ILE A 218 7.82 14.97 2.69
N LEU A 219 6.85 15.87 2.83
CA LEU A 219 6.25 16.63 1.71
C LEU A 219 6.12 18.12 2.04
N TYR A 220 6.55 18.96 1.11
CA TYR A 220 6.42 20.42 1.18
C TYR A 220 5.78 20.93 -0.12
N TRP A 221 4.59 21.50 0.00
CA TRP A 221 3.87 22.06 -1.14
C TRP A 221 4.16 23.54 -1.30
N VAL A 222 4.57 23.93 -2.50
CA VAL A 222 5.09 25.26 -2.80
C VAL A 222 4.19 25.98 -3.79
N MET A 223 3.60 27.09 -3.35
CA MET A 223 2.80 28.03 -4.13
C MET A 223 3.75 28.99 -4.85
N THR A 224 4.03 28.72 -6.11
CA THR A 224 4.87 29.59 -6.94
C THR A 224 4.37 29.59 -8.39
N PRO A 225 4.41 30.74 -9.10
CA PRO A 225 4.07 30.79 -10.53
C PRO A 225 4.93 29.87 -11.39
N GLU A 226 6.10 29.43 -10.89
CA GLU A 226 6.97 28.49 -11.59
C GLU A 226 6.44 27.05 -11.63
N ALA A 227 5.46 26.72 -10.78
CA ALA A 227 4.95 25.37 -10.59
C ALA A 227 3.42 25.33 -10.36
N ASP A 228 2.68 26.34 -10.84
CA ASP A 228 1.24 26.48 -10.60
C ASP A 228 0.34 25.74 -11.61
N PHE A 229 0.93 24.94 -12.51
CA PHE A 229 0.18 24.21 -13.52
C PHE A 229 -0.51 22.95 -12.99
N GLY A 230 -1.68 22.65 -13.55
CA GLY A 230 -2.43 21.40 -13.31
C GLY A 230 -3.42 21.50 -12.13
N GLU A 231 -4.11 20.40 -11.86
CA GLU A 231 -5.20 20.36 -10.87
C GLU A 231 -4.74 20.64 -9.43
N ILE A 232 -3.52 20.19 -9.08
CA ILE A 232 -2.87 20.50 -7.80
C ILE A 232 -2.40 21.96 -7.80
N GLY A 233 -1.80 22.42 -8.91
CA GLY A 233 -1.36 23.80 -9.11
C GLY A 233 -0.35 24.30 -8.07
N MET A 234 0.55 23.43 -7.63
CA MET A 234 1.63 23.71 -6.69
C MET A 234 2.85 22.84 -7.03
N GLY A 235 4.04 23.35 -6.72
CA GLY A 235 5.24 22.54 -6.71
C GLY A 235 5.33 21.66 -5.47
N LEU A 236 6.10 20.59 -5.57
CA LEU A 236 6.36 19.65 -4.48
C LEU A 236 7.87 19.56 -4.26
N LEU A 237 8.30 19.60 -3.00
CA LEU A 237 9.58 19.07 -2.56
C LEU A 237 9.29 17.87 -1.64
N ARG A 238 9.88 16.72 -1.95
CA ARG A 238 9.74 15.47 -1.19
C ARG A 238 11.10 15.04 -0.66
N THR A 239 11.19 14.80 0.63
CA THR A 239 12.41 14.30 1.27
C THR A 239 12.63 12.84 0.90
N VAL A 240 13.78 12.50 0.31
CA VAL A 240 14.21 11.10 0.09
C VAL A 240 15.10 10.63 1.24
N ARG A 241 16.10 11.44 1.59
CA ARG A 241 16.92 11.28 2.79
C ARG A 241 17.01 12.62 3.52
N PRO A 242 16.55 12.69 4.78
CA PRO A 242 16.66 13.88 5.60
C PRO A 242 18.12 14.31 5.77
N TRP A 243 18.55 15.52 5.40
CA TRP A 243 17.84 16.56 4.62
C TRP A 243 18.65 16.92 3.36
N ASN A 244 19.23 15.91 2.70
CA ASN A 244 20.23 16.07 1.64
C ASN A 244 19.85 15.46 0.28
N GLU A 245 18.87 14.55 0.24
CA GLU A 245 18.40 13.93 -1.00
C GLU A 245 16.90 14.18 -1.16
N TRP A 246 16.49 14.67 -2.33
CA TRP A 246 15.18 15.27 -2.55
C TRP A 246 14.60 14.94 -3.91
N ILE A 247 13.27 14.90 -3.98
CA ILE A 247 12.53 14.95 -5.24
C ILE A 247 11.82 16.30 -5.33
N ALA A 248 12.03 17.03 -6.43
CA ALA A 248 11.19 18.17 -6.80
C ALA A 248 10.16 17.72 -7.85
N GLY A 249 8.91 18.21 -7.77
CA GLY A 249 7.91 17.88 -8.78
C GLY A 249 6.90 18.99 -9.07
N TRP A 250 6.40 19.03 -10.31
CA TRP A 250 5.39 19.99 -10.76
C TRP A 250 4.62 19.48 -11.99
N GLY A 251 3.40 19.97 -12.16
CA GLY A 251 2.59 19.68 -13.35
C GLY A 251 3.11 20.39 -14.60
N PHE A 252 2.85 19.81 -15.77
CA PHE A 252 3.10 20.45 -17.07
C PHE A 252 2.01 20.14 -18.10
N ASP A 253 1.91 20.99 -19.12
CA ASP A 253 0.92 20.84 -20.20
C ASP A 253 1.34 19.73 -21.17
N MET A 254 0.58 18.63 -21.17
CA MET A 254 0.84 17.50 -22.05
C MET A 254 0.72 17.82 -23.54
N ASN A 255 -0.01 18.87 -23.93
CA ASN A 255 -0.10 19.26 -25.33
C ASN A 255 1.21 19.84 -25.87
N LYS A 256 2.16 20.18 -24.98
CA LYS A 256 3.48 20.71 -25.33
C LYS A 256 4.57 19.63 -25.37
N VAL A 257 4.21 18.35 -25.20
CA VAL A 257 5.15 17.23 -25.35
C VAL A 257 5.33 16.97 -26.84
N GLU A 258 6.49 17.33 -27.39
CA GLU A 258 6.79 17.22 -28.82
C GLU A 258 7.17 15.79 -29.26
N GLU A 259 7.74 14.97 -28.36
CA GLU A 259 8.17 13.61 -28.70
C GLU A 259 8.08 12.65 -27.49
N VAL A 260 7.30 11.57 -27.64
CA VAL A 260 7.29 10.44 -26.72
C VAL A 260 8.38 9.46 -27.14
N LYS A 261 9.59 9.57 -26.57
CA LYS A 261 10.63 8.56 -26.77
C LYS A 261 10.54 7.50 -25.69
N GLU A 262 10.20 6.27 -26.06
CA GLU A 262 10.46 5.12 -25.21
C GLU A 262 11.97 5.06 -24.92
N SER A 263 12.35 5.20 -23.64
CA SER A 263 13.75 5.09 -23.26
C SER A 263 14.18 3.64 -23.46
N ASN A 264 15.03 3.40 -24.46
CA ASN A 264 15.81 2.17 -24.62
C ASN A 264 17.11 2.24 -23.80
N ASN A 265 17.06 2.83 -22.61
CA ASN A 265 18.21 2.74 -21.72
C ASN A 265 18.28 1.32 -21.16
N LEU A 266 19.44 0.67 -21.35
CA LEU A 266 19.93 -0.53 -20.65
C LEU A 266 20.01 -0.35 -19.12
N HIS A 267 19.28 0.61 -18.55
CA HIS A 267 19.12 0.93 -17.14
C HIS A 267 17.65 1.22 -16.78
N GLY A 268 16.69 1.09 -17.72
CA GLY A 268 15.22 1.18 -17.55
C GLY A 268 14.77 2.00 -16.37
N GLY A 269 15.13 3.27 -16.42
CA GLY A 269 14.29 4.31 -15.85
C GLY A 269 12.98 4.38 -16.64
N PRO A 270 11.94 5.00 -16.07
CA PRO A 270 10.72 5.28 -16.82
C PRO A 270 11.06 6.12 -18.07
N VAL A 271 10.22 5.96 -19.08
CA VAL A 271 10.26 6.64 -20.37
C VAL A 271 10.75 8.09 -20.22
N GLN A 272 11.88 8.41 -20.85
CA GLN A 272 12.43 9.76 -20.87
C GLN A 272 11.75 10.49 -22.02
N PHE A 273 10.61 11.11 -21.73
CA PHE A 273 9.99 12.05 -22.65
C PHE A 273 10.86 13.30 -22.74
N SER A 274 10.88 13.98 -23.88
CA SER A 274 11.20 15.41 -23.87
C SER A 274 10.03 16.13 -23.20
N ALA A 275 9.96 16.05 -21.87
CA ALA A 275 8.99 16.83 -21.13
C ALA A 275 9.33 18.31 -21.30
N PRO A 276 8.32 19.19 -21.40
CA PRO A 276 8.54 20.61 -21.13
C PRO A 276 9.28 20.77 -19.80
N ASP A 277 10.28 21.64 -19.76
CA ASP A 277 11.09 21.94 -18.58
C ASP A 277 12.08 20.84 -18.12
N ALA A 278 12.33 19.79 -18.92
CA ALA A 278 13.26 18.71 -18.52
C ALA A 278 14.76 19.04 -18.67
N ASP A 279 15.12 20.19 -19.24
CA ASP A 279 16.51 20.61 -19.34
C ASP A 279 17.07 21.04 -17.97
N VAL A 280 18.37 20.80 -17.75
CA VAL A 280 19.00 21.01 -16.44
C VAL A 280 18.93 22.46 -15.98
N GLU A 281 18.99 23.43 -16.90
CA GLU A 281 18.91 24.85 -16.56
C GLU A 281 17.53 25.21 -16.01
N THR A 282 16.47 24.83 -16.72
CA THR A 282 15.08 25.04 -16.27
C THR A 282 14.79 24.30 -14.97
N VAL A 283 15.19 23.04 -14.85
CA VAL A 283 15.03 22.24 -13.62
C VAL A 283 15.71 22.93 -12.43
N THR A 284 16.98 23.34 -12.59
CA THR A 284 17.75 24.00 -11.53
C THR A 284 17.10 25.31 -11.12
N ARG A 285 16.67 26.12 -12.09
CA ARG A 285 15.96 27.39 -11.85
C ARG A 285 14.66 27.18 -11.06
N LYS A 286 13.86 26.19 -11.44
CA LYS A 286 12.62 25.85 -10.73
C LYS A 286 12.89 25.33 -9.32
N ILE A 287 13.88 24.46 -9.12
CA ILE A 287 14.27 23.99 -7.78
C ILE A 287 14.70 25.18 -6.90
N ARG A 288 15.51 26.11 -7.42
CA ARG A 288 15.87 27.34 -6.70
C ARG A 288 14.66 28.19 -6.33
N ALA A 289 13.66 28.28 -7.21
CA ALA A 289 12.40 28.96 -6.91
C ALA A 289 11.58 28.23 -5.83
N LEU A 290 11.52 26.90 -5.87
CA LEU A 290 10.83 26.09 -4.84
C LEU A 290 11.49 26.23 -3.47
N VAL A 291 12.83 26.28 -3.44
CA VAL A 291 13.59 26.49 -2.20
C VAL A 291 13.58 27.95 -1.77
N GLY A 292 13.53 28.91 -2.70
CA GLY A 292 13.67 30.33 -2.39
C GLY A 292 15.13 30.75 -2.15
N ASP A 293 16.08 30.03 -2.75
CA ASP A 293 17.52 30.29 -2.65
C ASP A 293 18.14 30.32 -4.05
N PRO A 294 18.44 31.51 -4.62
CA PRO A 294 18.98 31.63 -5.97
C PRO A 294 20.41 31.10 -6.10
N ASP A 295 21.14 31.02 -4.99
CA ASP A 295 22.55 30.60 -4.95
C ASP A 295 22.72 29.14 -4.50
N LEU A 296 21.61 28.42 -4.33
CA LEU A 296 21.65 27.01 -3.92
C LEU A 296 22.47 26.17 -4.91
N GLU A 297 23.43 25.43 -4.35
CA GLU A 297 24.14 24.36 -5.04
C GLU A 297 23.24 23.14 -5.16
N ILE A 298 23.00 22.70 -6.39
CA ILE A 298 22.08 21.61 -6.72
C ILE A 298 22.83 20.61 -7.60
N ASP A 299 22.82 19.36 -7.19
CA ASP A 299 23.35 18.23 -7.96
C ASP A 299 22.17 17.40 -8.48
N VAL A 300 21.72 17.72 -9.70
CA VAL A 300 20.60 17.03 -10.37
C VAL A 300 21.05 15.64 -10.81
N LYS A 301 20.32 14.60 -10.38
CA LYS A 301 20.63 13.21 -10.72
C LYS A 301 19.83 12.71 -11.91
N TRP A 302 18.55 13.02 -11.96
CA TRP A 302 17.62 12.41 -12.91
C TRP A 302 16.27 13.13 -12.89
N SER A 303 15.56 13.13 -14.03
CA SER A 303 14.20 13.65 -14.17
C SER A 303 13.29 12.69 -14.92
N SER A 304 12.11 12.40 -14.37
CA SER A 304 11.07 11.53 -14.91
C SER A 304 9.79 12.29 -15.17
N THR A 305 9.04 11.94 -16.21
CA THR A 305 7.61 12.27 -16.24
C THR A 305 6.76 11.11 -15.77
N TRP A 306 5.61 11.44 -15.20
CA TRP A 306 4.61 10.50 -14.77
C TRP A 306 3.22 10.98 -15.19
N PHE A 307 2.34 10.05 -15.58
CA PHE A 307 0.97 10.36 -16.04
C PHE A 307 -0.08 9.76 -15.13
N VAL A 308 -1.17 10.49 -14.98
CA VAL A 308 -2.32 10.04 -14.22
C VAL A 308 -3.14 9.07 -15.04
N ASN A 309 -3.17 7.81 -14.63
CA ASN A 309 -4.25 6.91 -15.03
C ASN A 309 -5.31 6.88 -13.93
N GLN A 310 -6.58 6.76 -14.31
CA GLN A 310 -7.68 6.51 -13.38
C GLN A 310 -8.44 5.29 -13.90
N SER A 311 -7.96 4.10 -13.55
CA SER A 311 -8.62 2.89 -14.00
C SER A 311 -8.41 1.74 -13.02
N HIS A 312 -9.37 0.82 -13.00
CA HIS A 312 -9.24 -0.44 -12.28
C HIS A 312 -9.89 -1.57 -13.08
N ALA A 313 -9.40 -2.80 -12.89
CA ALA A 313 -10.03 -3.99 -13.42
C ALA A 313 -11.22 -4.39 -12.54
N THR A 314 -12.33 -4.81 -13.14
CA THR A 314 -13.51 -5.30 -12.40
C THR A 314 -13.45 -6.79 -12.09
N ASN A 315 -12.39 -7.46 -12.56
CA ASN A 315 -12.06 -8.83 -12.20
C ASN A 315 -10.53 -9.02 -12.29
N TYR A 316 -9.94 -9.68 -11.30
CA TYR A 316 -8.48 -9.84 -11.18
C TYR A 316 -7.99 -11.22 -11.65
N GLN A 317 -8.86 -12.11 -12.12
CA GLN A 317 -8.47 -13.47 -12.47
C GLN A 317 -9.23 -14.01 -13.69
N LYS A 318 -8.60 -14.92 -14.43
CA LYS A 318 -9.27 -15.76 -15.43
C LYS A 318 -8.61 -17.14 -15.46
N GLY A 319 -9.34 -18.13 -14.96
CA GLY A 319 -8.83 -19.49 -14.79
C GLY A 319 -7.66 -19.53 -13.80
N ARG A 320 -6.49 -19.99 -14.25
CA ARG A 320 -5.28 -20.18 -13.43
C ARG A 320 -4.33 -18.98 -13.44
N VAL A 321 -4.77 -17.85 -14.00
CA VAL A 321 -3.99 -16.61 -14.08
C VAL A 321 -4.64 -15.52 -13.26
N LEU A 322 -3.89 -14.92 -12.34
CA LEU A 322 -4.36 -13.92 -11.39
C LEU A 322 -3.45 -12.69 -11.43
N CYS A 323 -4.03 -11.48 -11.52
CA CYS A 323 -3.30 -10.23 -11.66
C CYS A 323 -3.49 -9.33 -10.43
N GLY A 324 -2.46 -8.58 -10.05
CA GLY A 324 -2.50 -7.70 -8.87
C GLY A 324 -1.61 -6.46 -9.03
N GLY A 325 -1.77 -5.49 -8.13
CA GLY A 325 -1.02 -4.24 -8.16
C GLY A 325 -1.37 -3.33 -9.34
N ASP A 326 -0.39 -2.56 -9.81
CA ASP A 326 -0.53 -1.61 -10.93
C ASP A 326 -1.07 -2.24 -12.23
N ALA A 327 -0.98 -3.58 -12.38
CA ALA A 327 -1.60 -4.30 -13.47
C ALA A 327 -3.12 -4.05 -13.52
N VAL A 328 -3.77 -3.96 -12.36
CA VAL A 328 -5.23 -3.97 -12.18
C VAL A 328 -5.81 -2.76 -11.47
N HIS A 329 -5.00 -1.88 -10.87
CA HIS A 329 -5.45 -0.58 -10.35
C HIS A 329 -4.41 0.50 -10.65
N ARG A 330 -4.84 1.63 -11.21
CA ARG A 330 -3.95 2.69 -11.70
C ARG A 330 -4.53 4.03 -11.29
N HIS A 331 -3.77 4.78 -10.51
CA HIS A 331 -4.24 6.00 -9.87
C HIS A 331 -3.07 6.96 -9.59
N PRO A 332 -3.35 8.24 -9.29
CA PRO A 332 -2.34 9.20 -8.86
C PRO A 332 -1.66 8.86 -7.54
N PRO A 333 -0.45 9.41 -7.28
CA PRO A 333 0.30 9.11 -6.07
C PRO A 333 -0.29 9.73 -4.80
N SER A 334 -1.33 10.57 -4.90
CA SER A 334 -2.00 11.19 -3.75
C SER A 334 -2.39 10.15 -2.70
N GLY A 335 -2.01 10.44 -1.45
CA GLY A 335 -2.25 9.54 -0.31
C GLY A 335 -1.32 8.32 -0.24
N GLY A 336 -0.42 8.12 -1.21
CA GLY A 336 0.59 7.04 -1.17
C GLY A 336 0.00 5.62 -1.20
N LEU A 337 -1.22 5.43 -1.69
CA LEU A 337 -1.97 4.17 -1.52
C LEU A 337 -1.45 3.01 -2.39
N GLY A 338 -0.87 3.29 -3.57
CA GLY A 338 -0.63 2.28 -4.61
C GLY A 338 0.25 1.12 -4.18
N SER A 339 1.49 1.41 -3.75
CA SER A 339 2.44 0.37 -3.29
C SER A 339 1.91 -0.42 -2.08
N ASN A 340 1.15 0.23 -1.19
CA ASN A 340 0.55 -0.42 -0.03
C ASN A 340 -0.53 -1.43 -0.43
N THR A 341 -1.36 -1.05 -1.40
CA THR A 341 -2.36 -1.94 -2.02
C THR A 341 -1.67 -3.08 -2.77
N CYS A 342 -0.58 -2.80 -3.50
CA CYS A 342 0.24 -3.80 -4.19
C CYS A 342 0.77 -4.89 -3.24
N ILE A 343 1.36 -4.49 -2.09
CA ILE A 343 1.81 -5.41 -1.04
C ILE A 343 0.64 -6.22 -0.49
N SER A 344 -0.50 -5.56 -0.24
CA SER A 344 -1.70 -6.21 0.31
C SER A 344 -2.32 -7.22 -0.67
N ASP A 345 -2.32 -6.94 -1.96
CA ASP A 345 -2.78 -7.86 -3.01
C ASP A 345 -1.94 -9.13 -3.01
N GLY A 346 -0.60 -8.97 -3.01
CA GLY A 346 0.31 -10.12 -3.01
C GLY A 346 0.17 -10.98 -1.77
N PHE A 347 -0.03 -10.35 -0.60
CA PHE A 347 -0.21 -11.08 0.66
C PHE A 347 -1.57 -11.80 0.74
N ASN A 348 -2.66 -11.18 0.26
CA ASN A 348 -3.99 -11.81 0.20
C ASN A 348 -3.99 -13.01 -0.75
N LEU A 349 -3.29 -12.92 -1.88
CA LEU A 349 -3.22 -13.98 -2.88
C LEU A 349 -2.33 -15.16 -2.45
N ALA A 350 -1.16 -14.88 -1.86
CA ALA A 350 -0.14 -15.90 -1.63
C ALA A 350 -0.60 -17.06 -0.74
N TRP A 351 -1.32 -16.81 0.35
CA TRP A 351 -1.76 -17.89 1.23
C TRP A 351 -2.85 -18.75 0.58
N LYS A 352 -3.73 -18.14 -0.22
CA LYS A 352 -4.79 -18.86 -0.96
C LYS A 352 -4.16 -19.81 -1.98
N LEU A 353 -3.20 -19.31 -2.77
CA LEU A 353 -2.42 -20.14 -3.68
C LEU A 353 -1.71 -21.27 -2.93
N ALA A 354 -1.03 -20.97 -1.82
CA ALA A 354 -0.33 -21.99 -1.04
C ALA A 354 -1.26 -23.08 -0.53
N TYR A 355 -2.46 -22.72 -0.06
CA TYR A 355 -3.44 -23.69 0.44
C TYR A 355 -3.99 -24.57 -0.68
N VAL A 356 -4.30 -24.00 -1.85
CA VAL A 356 -4.77 -24.76 -3.01
C VAL A 356 -3.67 -25.71 -3.52
N ILE A 357 -2.44 -25.21 -3.66
CA ILE A 357 -1.30 -26.00 -4.16
C ILE A 357 -0.96 -27.17 -3.23
N LYS A 358 -1.10 -26.98 -1.91
CA LYS A 358 -0.87 -28.02 -0.90
C LYS A 358 -2.08 -28.96 -0.70
N GLY A 359 -3.20 -28.70 -1.38
CA GLY A 359 -4.43 -29.49 -1.23
C GLY A 359 -5.16 -29.23 0.10
N TYR A 360 -4.87 -28.13 0.78
CA TYR A 360 -5.59 -27.74 1.99
C TYR A 360 -6.96 -27.13 1.68
N ALA A 361 -7.10 -26.50 0.50
CA ALA A 361 -8.32 -25.85 0.03
C ALA A 361 -8.69 -26.28 -1.39
N GLY A 362 -9.98 -26.16 -1.74
CA GLY A 362 -10.46 -26.27 -3.12
C GLY A 362 -10.09 -25.05 -3.96
N ALA A 363 -10.05 -25.20 -5.29
CA ALA A 363 -9.68 -24.11 -6.20
C ALA A 363 -10.60 -22.89 -6.11
N GLU A 364 -11.88 -23.09 -5.74
CA GLU A 364 -12.87 -22.02 -5.55
C GLU A 364 -12.46 -21.01 -4.46
N LEU A 365 -11.54 -21.36 -3.54
CA LEU A 365 -10.97 -20.39 -2.61
C LEU A 365 -10.34 -19.19 -3.35
N LEU A 366 -9.78 -19.41 -4.54
CA LEU A 366 -9.16 -18.34 -5.33
C LEU A 366 -10.17 -17.29 -5.81
N ASP A 367 -11.45 -17.63 -5.97
CA ASP A 367 -12.51 -16.69 -6.35
C ASP A 367 -12.69 -15.57 -5.33
N SER A 368 -12.29 -15.80 -4.08
CA SER A 368 -12.28 -14.77 -3.05
C SER A 368 -11.27 -13.66 -3.34
N PHE A 369 -10.23 -13.88 -4.16
CA PHE A 369 -9.23 -12.86 -4.47
C PHE A 369 -9.87 -11.66 -5.19
N SER A 370 -10.58 -11.90 -6.30
CA SER A 370 -11.30 -10.82 -6.99
C SER A 370 -12.37 -10.18 -6.10
N LYS A 371 -13.18 -10.98 -5.41
CA LYS A 371 -14.27 -10.48 -4.55
C LYS A 371 -13.77 -9.57 -3.42
N GLU A 372 -12.57 -9.81 -2.91
CA GLU A 372 -11.99 -9.04 -1.81
C GLU A 372 -11.13 -7.85 -2.28
N ARG A 373 -10.40 -7.99 -3.39
CA ARG A 373 -9.39 -7.01 -3.79
C ARG A 373 -9.86 -6.03 -4.86
N VAL A 374 -10.83 -6.39 -5.70
CA VAL A 374 -11.44 -5.45 -6.66
C VAL A 374 -12.06 -4.24 -5.95
N PRO A 375 -12.90 -4.39 -4.90
CA PRO A 375 -13.49 -3.23 -4.21
C PRO A 375 -12.44 -2.31 -3.58
N VAL A 376 -11.32 -2.88 -3.13
CA VAL A 376 -10.20 -2.09 -2.59
C VAL A 376 -9.49 -1.33 -3.70
N GLY A 377 -9.21 -1.97 -4.84
CA GLY A 377 -8.64 -1.32 -6.03
C GLY A 377 -9.51 -0.16 -6.52
N GLU A 378 -10.82 -0.35 -6.59
CA GLU A 378 -11.79 0.70 -6.91
C GLU A 378 -11.73 1.87 -5.90
N GLN A 379 -11.78 1.55 -4.60
CA GLN A 379 -11.75 2.55 -3.52
C GLN A 379 -10.49 3.41 -3.58
N VAL A 380 -9.30 2.82 -3.73
CA VAL A 380 -8.04 3.58 -3.76
C VAL A 380 -7.94 4.45 -5.01
N VAL A 381 -8.42 3.97 -6.16
CA VAL A 381 -8.48 4.74 -7.41
C VAL A 381 -9.41 5.95 -7.25
N ALA A 382 -10.61 5.76 -6.69
CA ALA A 382 -11.56 6.83 -6.45
C ALA A 382 -11.00 7.86 -5.45
N ARG A 383 -10.43 7.41 -4.33
CA ARG A 383 -9.91 8.27 -3.27
C ARG A 383 -8.71 9.09 -3.73
N ALA A 384 -7.74 8.49 -4.41
CA ALA A 384 -6.55 9.19 -4.89
C ALA A 384 -6.92 10.31 -5.88
N ASN A 385 -7.89 10.07 -6.78
CA ASN A 385 -8.37 11.10 -7.70
C ASN A 385 -9.16 12.21 -6.99
N LYS A 386 -10.05 11.86 -6.06
CA LYS A 386 -10.78 12.85 -5.23
C LYS A 386 -9.83 13.76 -4.45
N SER A 387 -8.69 13.24 -3.99
CA SER A 387 -7.68 14.05 -3.29
C SER A 387 -7.01 15.11 -4.17
N ARG A 388 -6.89 14.89 -5.48
CA ARG A 388 -6.36 15.90 -6.42
C ARG A 388 -7.32 17.05 -6.66
N HIS A 389 -8.61 16.77 -6.87
CA HIS A 389 -9.61 17.82 -7.10
C HIS A 389 -9.80 18.72 -5.89
N THR A 390 -9.56 18.20 -4.70
CA THR A 390 -9.77 18.91 -3.44
C THR A 390 -8.62 19.88 -3.09
N TYR A 391 -7.62 20.06 -3.96
CA TYR A 391 -6.67 21.19 -3.91
C TYR A 391 -7.27 22.52 -4.42
N ALA A 392 -8.37 22.49 -5.18
CA ALA A 392 -8.97 23.71 -5.73
C ALA A 392 -9.36 24.75 -4.64
N PRO A 393 -10.03 24.37 -3.53
CA PRO A 393 -10.35 25.32 -2.45
C PRO A 393 -9.11 25.97 -1.82
N LEU A 394 -8.00 25.23 -1.73
CA LEU A 394 -6.73 25.74 -1.19
C LEU A 394 -6.16 26.81 -2.12
N ARG A 395 -6.16 26.55 -3.43
CA ARG A 395 -5.73 27.51 -4.45
C ARG A 395 -6.61 28.75 -4.45
N GLU A 396 -7.93 28.59 -4.39
CA GLU A 396 -8.90 29.69 -4.36
C GLU A 396 -8.76 30.57 -3.11
N ALA A 397 -8.53 29.95 -1.94
CA ALA A 397 -8.29 30.68 -0.71
C ALA A 397 -7.06 31.59 -0.81
N PHE A 398 -5.98 31.11 -1.43
CA PHE A 398 -4.74 31.88 -1.63
C PHE A 398 -4.74 32.79 -2.86
N ALA A 399 -5.59 32.54 -3.86
CA ALA A 399 -5.54 33.24 -5.14
C ALA A 399 -5.80 34.75 -5.02
N ALA A 400 -5.00 35.52 -5.78
CA ALA A 400 -5.14 36.95 -6.03
C ALA A 400 -4.88 37.24 -7.53
N PRO A 401 -5.83 36.90 -8.43
CA PRO A 401 -5.59 36.91 -9.88
C PRO A 401 -5.35 38.31 -10.45
N GLU A 402 -5.92 39.34 -9.84
CA GLU A 402 -5.78 40.74 -10.24
C GLU A 402 -4.46 41.37 -9.73
N ALA A 403 -3.72 40.69 -8.86
CA ALA A 403 -2.45 41.18 -8.34
C ALA A 403 -1.32 41.00 -9.37
N ALA A 404 -0.50 42.04 -9.54
CA ALA A 404 0.68 41.98 -10.42
C ALA A 404 1.68 40.90 -9.97
N ASP A 405 1.82 40.74 -8.65
CA ASP A 405 2.49 39.61 -8.02
C ASP A 405 1.43 38.80 -7.27
N ARG A 406 1.09 37.62 -7.82
CA ARG A 406 0.05 36.74 -7.29
C ARG A 406 0.38 36.20 -5.91
N ILE A 407 1.66 35.96 -5.62
CA ILE A 407 2.09 35.44 -4.32
C ILE A 407 1.96 36.52 -3.26
N LYS A 408 2.51 37.72 -3.55
CA LYS A 408 2.38 38.87 -2.66
C LYS A 408 0.91 39.23 -2.42
N GLY A 409 0.10 39.26 -3.46
CA GLY A 409 -1.34 39.53 -3.35
C GLY A 409 -2.10 38.52 -2.50
N GLY A 410 -1.76 37.22 -2.61
CA GLY A 410 -2.32 36.16 -1.77
C GLY A 410 -1.96 36.33 -0.29
N LEU A 411 -0.70 36.68 0.00
CA LEU A 411 -0.24 36.99 1.36
C LEU A 411 -0.91 38.25 1.92
N GLU A 412 -1.02 39.33 1.14
CA GLU A 412 -1.71 40.56 1.54
C GLU A 412 -3.19 40.32 1.84
N LYS A 413 -3.88 39.55 1.00
CA LYS A 413 -5.27 39.11 1.22
C LYS A 413 -5.44 38.37 2.55
N LEU A 414 -4.52 37.48 2.89
CA LEU A 414 -4.57 36.72 4.14
C LEU A 414 -4.21 37.58 5.36
N ALA A 415 -3.32 38.55 5.19
CA ALA A 415 -2.90 39.49 6.23
C ALA A 415 -3.91 40.61 6.49
N ASP A 416 -4.86 40.83 5.57
CA ASP A 416 -5.82 41.92 5.64
C ASP A 416 -6.63 41.87 6.97
N PRO A 417 -6.57 42.93 7.81
CA PRO A 417 -7.28 42.98 9.08
C PRO A 417 -8.77 43.38 8.93
N THR A 418 -9.39 42.97 7.82
CA THR A 418 -10.80 43.21 7.48
C THR A 418 -11.65 41.96 7.68
N PRO A 419 -12.99 42.07 7.65
CA PRO A 419 -13.88 40.92 7.56
C PRO A 419 -13.56 40.01 6.36
N GLU A 420 -13.18 40.58 5.22
CA GLU A 420 -12.80 39.86 4.00
C GLU A 420 -11.53 39.02 4.22
N GLY A 421 -10.50 39.61 4.85
CA GLY A 421 -9.29 38.87 5.24
C GLY A 421 -9.57 37.78 6.27
N ALA A 422 -10.49 38.01 7.22
CA ALA A 422 -10.94 36.98 8.16
C ALA A 422 -11.64 35.80 7.46
N GLN A 423 -12.48 36.08 6.46
CA GLN A 423 -13.11 35.06 5.62
C GLN A 423 -12.07 34.29 4.79
N ALA A 424 -11.07 34.97 4.21
CA ALA A 424 -9.99 34.32 3.48
C ALA A 424 -9.18 33.36 4.37
N ARG A 425 -8.84 33.78 5.59
CA ARG A 425 -8.17 32.90 6.58
C ARG A 425 -9.05 31.73 7.01
N ALA A 426 -10.37 31.89 7.10
CA ALA A 426 -11.29 30.81 7.39
C ALA A 426 -11.35 29.79 6.24
N ALA A 427 -11.54 30.26 5.00
CA ALA A 427 -11.53 29.42 3.81
C ALA A 427 -10.21 28.65 3.65
N LEU A 428 -9.07 29.28 3.95
CA LEU A 428 -7.77 28.61 3.96
C LEU A 428 -7.72 27.48 4.98
N ARG A 429 -8.19 27.70 6.21
CA ARG A 429 -8.24 26.66 7.25
C ARG A 429 -9.12 25.49 6.79
N ASP A 430 -10.32 25.77 6.30
CA ASP A 430 -11.25 24.72 5.82
C ASP A 430 -10.62 23.92 4.66
N ALA A 431 -9.93 24.59 3.74
CA ALA A 431 -9.23 23.94 2.64
C ALA A 431 -8.05 23.05 3.09
N VAL A 432 -7.33 23.47 4.13
CA VAL A 432 -6.26 22.68 4.75
C VAL A 432 -6.83 21.48 5.50
N GLU A 433 -7.94 21.63 6.21
CA GLU A 433 -8.62 20.52 6.89
C GLU A 433 -9.08 19.43 5.91
N LEU A 434 -9.53 19.81 4.71
CA LEU A 434 -9.85 18.84 3.64
C LEU A 434 -8.65 17.97 3.23
N ARG A 435 -7.41 18.40 3.48
CA ARG A 435 -6.20 17.60 3.21
C ARG A 435 -6.05 16.41 4.16
N ASN A 436 -6.80 16.33 5.26
CA ASN A 436 -6.83 15.14 6.11
C ASN A 436 -7.26 13.88 5.33
N TYR A 437 -8.12 14.00 4.32
CA TYR A 437 -8.52 12.89 3.44
C TYR A 437 -7.41 12.42 2.48
N GLU A 438 -6.27 13.12 2.45
CA GLU A 438 -5.08 12.71 1.71
C GLU A 438 -3.98 12.23 2.65
N PHE A 439 -3.75 12.93 3.75
CA PHE A 439 -2.57 12.69 4.61
C PHE A 439 -2.87 11.97 5.92
N ASN A 440 -4.14 11.91 6.35
CA ASN A 440 -4.56 11.28 7.59
C ASN A 440 -5.78 10.37 7.38
N ALA A 441 -5.85 9.70 6.23
CA ALA A 441 -6.98 8.86 5.81
C ALA A 441 -6.84 7.43 6.36
N LEU A 442 -6.64 7.30 7.68
CA LEU A 442 -6.43 6.02 8.36
C LEU A 442 -7.54 5.01 8.04
N GLY A 443 -8.78 5.47 7.97
CA GLY A 443 -9.91 4.63 7.61
C GLY A 443 -9.74 3.98 6.23
N VAL A 444 -9.35 4.74 5.21
CA VAL A 444 -9.03 4.19 3.87
C VAL A 444 -7.89 3.17 3.94
N GLU A 445 -6.89 3.41 4.79
CA GLU A 445 -5.72 2.53 4.90
C GLU A 445 -6.04 1.16 5.52
N VAL A 446 -6.99 1.10 6.48
CA VAL A 446 -7.19 -0.10 7.32
C VAL A 446 -8.63 -0.60 7.49
N ASN A 447 -9.68 0.16 7.13
CA ASN A 447 -11.09 -0.25 7.25
C ASN A 447 -11.57 -1.21 6.14
N HIS A 448 -10.68 -2.01 5.56
CA HIS A 448 -11.10 -3.05 4.61
C HIS A 448 -12.08 -4.02 5.29
N ARG A 449 -13.22 -4.26 4.63
CA ARG A 449 -14.25 -5.22 5.01
C ARG A 449 -14.51 -6.15 3.83
N TYR A 450 -14.14 -7.41 3.98
CA TYR A 450 -14.21 -8.42 2.93
C TYR A 450 -15.53 -9.18 2.95
N GLU A 451 -16.09 -9.39 1.77
CA GLU A 451 -17.25 -10.25 1.54
C GLU A 451 -16.92 -11.21 0.39
N SER A 452 -16.84 -12.51 0.71
CA SER A 452 -16.44 -13.53 -0.26
C SER A 452 -16.80 -14.93 0.24
N ASN A 453 -16.51 -15.96 -0.57
CA ASN A 453 -16.61 -17.35 -0.13
C ASN A 453 -15.56 -17.76 0.93
N ALA A 454 -14.57 -16.91 1.21
CA ALA A 454 -13.61 -17.09 2.30
C ALA A 454 -14.01 -16.36 3.60
N VAL A 455 -15.25 -15.87 3.68
CA VAL A 455 -15.83 -15.17 4.83
C VAL A 455 -17.24 -15.67 5.08
N ILE A 456 -17.51 -16.16 6.30
CA ILE A 456 -18.83 -16.60 6.74
C ILE A 456 -19.47 -15.46 7.52
N SER A 457 -20.50 -14.85 6.96
CA SER A 457 -21.28 -13.82 7.64
C SER A 457 -21.94 -14.38 8.91
N ASP A 458 -21.87 -13.61 10.00
CA ASP A 458 -22.57 -13.89 11.25
C ASP A 458 -23.93 -13.16 11.34
N GLY A 459 -24.37 -12.53 10.24
CA GLY A 459 -25.63 -11.79 10.15
C GLY A 459 -25.62 -10.41 10.81
N THR A 460 -24.50 -9.98 11.41
CA THR A 460 -24.40 -8.65 12.01
C THR A 460 -24.19 -7.57 10.96
N VAL A 461 -24.70 -6.37 11.24
CA VAL A 461 -24.55 -5.16 10.41
C VAL A 461 -23.67 -4.17 11.16
N GLU A 462 -22.63 -3.68 10.49
CA GLU A 462 -21.73 -2.65 11.05
C GLU A 462 -22.26 -1.25 10.72
N THR A 463 -22.18 -0.35 11.69
CA THR A 463 -22.42 1.08 11.51
C THR A 463 -21.15 1.85 11.81
N TRP A 464 -20.81 2.83 10.99
CA TRP A 464 -19.65 3.69 11.22
C TRP A 464 -19.98 4.78 12.23
N GLU A 465 -19.23 4.84 13.33
CA GLU A 465 -19.41 5.87 14.38
C GLU A 465 -18.82 7.22 13.97
N GLN A 466 -17.80 7.20 13.11
CA GLN A 466 -17.08 8.36 12.61
C GLN A 466 -16.91 8.24 11.09
N ASP A 467 -16.31 9.26 10.47
CA ASP A 467 -16.02 9.21 9.03
C ASP A 467 -15.13 7.99 8.69
N PRO A 468 -15.63 7.04 7.87
CA PRO A 468 -14.95 5.78 7.60
C PRO A 468 -13.70 5.92 6.71
N GLU A 469 -13.51 7.07 6.05
CA GLU A 469 -12.29 7.36 5.32
C GLU A 469 -11.19 7.89 6.25
N LEU A 470 -11.56 8.69 7.25
CA LEU A 470 -10.59 9.31 8.17
C LEU A 470 -10.25 8.42 9.37
N PHE A 471 -11.22 7.75 9.96
CA PHE A 471 -11.07 7.07 11.25
C PHE A 471 -11.18 5.56 11.10
N TYR A 472 -10.27 4.84 11.76
CA TYR A 472 -10.35 3.39 11.89
C TYR A 472 -11.42 3.02 12.90
N GLN A 473 -12.23 2.01 12.56
CA GLN A 473 -13.12 1.34 13.52
C GLN A 473 -12.68 -0.11 13.68
N ALA A 474 -12.27 -0.46 14.90
CA ALA A 474 -12.01 -1.83 15.26
C ALA A 474 -13.31 -2.64 15.21
N SER A 475 -13.25 -3.82 14.59
CA SER A 475 -14.35 -4.78 14.66
C SER A 475 -13.83 -6.21 14.54
N THR A 476 -14.52 -7.16 15.19
CA THR A 476 -14.28 -8.60 14.97
C THR A 476 -15.32 -9.25 14.08
N ARG A 477 -16.18 -8.46 13.42
CA ARG A 477 -17.11 -8.96 12.41
C ARG A 477 -16.35 -9.72 11.31
N PRO A 478 -16.84 -10.88 10.84
CA PRO A 478 -16.28 -11.57 9.70
C PRO A 478 -16.11 -10.63 8.50
N GLY A 479 -14.94 -10.66 7.88
CA GLY A 479 -14.51 -9.75 6.84
C GLY A 479 -13.64 -8.59 7.33
N ALA A 480 -13.62 -8.28 8.63
CA ALA A 480 -12.70 -7.29 9.19
C ALA A 480 -11.31 -7.89 9.51
N LYS A 481 -10.28 -7.04 9.52
CA LYS A 481 -8.96 -7.40 10.07
C LYS A 481 -9.08 -7.56 11.58
N ILE A 482 -8.41 -8.57 12.17
CA ILE A 482 -8.35 -8.69 13.63
C ILE A 482 -7.86 -7.37 14.26
N PRO A 483 -8.57 -6.84 15.27
CA PRO A 483 -8.15 -5.63 15.96
C PRO A 483 -6.80 -5.80 16.64
N HIS A 484 -6.01 -4.73 16.65
CA HIS A 484 -4.79 -4.67 17.44
C HIS A 484 -5.14 -4.53 18.92
N ALA A 485 -4.58 -5.41 19.74
CA ALA A 485 -4.45 -5.20 21.18
C ALA A 485 -3.05 -5.62 21.63
N TRP A 486 -2.50 -4.93 22.63
CA TRP A 486 -1.25 -5.34 23.26
C TRP A 486 -1.51 -6.45 24.27
N LEU A 487 -0.81 -7.56 24.06
CA LEU A 487 -0.73 -8.70 24.97
C LEU A 487 0.69 -8.77 25.53
N VAL A 488 0.89 -9.68 26.49
CA VAL A 488 2.17 -9.88 27.17
C VAL A 488 2.54 -11.36 27.14
N ASP A 489 3.71 -11.65 26.58
CA ASP A 489 4.21 -13.02 26.50
C ASP A 489 4.77 -13.52 27.85
N LYS A 490 5.36 -14.72 27.83
CA LYS A 490 5.92 -15.37 29.03
C LYS A 490 7.15 -14.64 29.57
N ALA A 491 7.85 -13.89 28.72
CA ALA A 491 9.02 -13.11 29.08
C ALA A 491 8.66 -11.69 29.58
N GLY A 492 7.38 -11.32 29.55
CA GLY A 492 6.93 -9.98 29.91
C GLY A 492 7.04 -8.97 28.76
N LEU A 493 7.31 -9.43 27.53
CA LEU A 493 7.41 -8.59 26.35
C LEU A 493 6.03 -8.35 25.73
N ARG A 494 5.84 -7.14 25.19
CA ARG A 494 4.64 -6.79 24.44
C ARG A 494 4.60 -7.56 23.12
N VAL A 495 3.48 -8.21 22.85
CA VAL A 495 3.16 -8.85 21.57
C VAL A 495 1.77 -8.41 21.14
N SER A 496 1.55 -8.18 19.86
CA SER A 496 0.24 -7.82 19.33
C SER A 496 -0.63 -9.07 19.17
N THR A 497 -1.96 -8.93 19.22
CA THR A 497 -2.91 -9.92 18.65
C THR A 497 -2.53 -10.34 17.23
N MET A 498 -1.94 -9.44 16.45
CA MET A 498 -1.46 -9.71 15.09
C MET A 498 -0.16 -10.53 15.04
N ASP A 499 0.61 -10.60 16.13
CA ASP A 499 1.84 -11.38 16.20
C ASP A 499 1.59 -12.85 16.54
N VAL A 500 0.44 -13.14 17.15
CA VAL A 500 0.05 -14.49 17.59
C VAL A 500 -0.87 -15.21 16.58
N VAL A 501 -1.29 -14.52 15.51
CA VAL A 501 -2.00 -15.09 14.36
C VAL A 501 -1.13 -15.01 13.09
N GLY A 502 -1.67 -15.38 11.93
CA GLY A 502 -0.97 -15.24 10.65
C GLY A 502 0.01 -16.38 10.41
N LYS A 503 1.23 -16.07 9.92
CA LYS A 503 2.31 -17.05 9.69
C LYS A 503 1.92 -18.22 8.77
N GLY A 504 1.04 -17.97 7.80
CA GLY A 504 0.58 -18.99 6.87
C GLY A 504 -0.41 -20.00 7.48
N LYS A 505 -1.01 -19.70 8.65
CA LYS A 505 -1.98 -20.58 9.33
C LYS A 505 -3.31 -19.90 9.59
N LEU A 506 -4.38 -20.68 9.57
CA LEU A 506 -5.67 -20.33 10.18
C LEU A 506 -5.51 -20.39 11.69
N SER A 507 -6.00 -19.39 12.41
CA SER A 507 -5.86 -19.27 13.86
C SER A 507 -7.24 -19.20 14.50
N VAL A 508 -7.58 -20.14 15.39
CA VAL A 508 -8.77 -20.07 16.23
C VAL A 508 -8.41 -19.30 17.49
N VAL A 509 -8.85 -18.05 17.58
CA VAL A 509 -8.60 -17.16 18.72
C VAL A 509 -9.73 -17.29 19.73
N THR A 510 -9.42 -17.64 20.98
CA THR A 510 -10.39 -17.83 22.08
C THR A 510 -9.76 -17.40 23.42
N GLY A 511 -10.53 -17.38 24.51
CA GLY A 511 -10.04 -17.15 25.87
C GLY A 511 -9.90 -18.43 26.71
N LEU A 512 -9.51 -18.30 27.97
CA LEU A 512 -9.33 -19.45 28.89
C LEU A 512 -10.62 -20.27 29.06
N ALA A 513 -11.78 -19.61 29.08
CA ALA A 513 -13.08 -20.25 29.16
C ALA A 513 -13.47 -21.02 27.88
N GLY A 514 -12.77 -20.80 26.76
CA GLY A 514 -13.04 -21.42 25.46
C GLY A 514 -12.15 -22.63 25.16
N GLN A 515 -11.67 -23.33 26.18
CA GLN A 515 -10.75 -24.48 26.05
C GLN A 515 -11.25 -25.56 25.07
N ALA A 516 -12.57 -25.78 24.99
CA ALA A 516 -13.18 -26.70 24.03
C ALA A 516 -12.78 -26.40 22.57
N TRP A 517 -12.61 -25.14 22.19
CA TRP A 517 -12.14 -24.75 20.86
C TRP A 517 -10.68 -25.10 20.63
N ALA A 518 -9.83 -24.90 21.63
CA ALA A 518 -8.41 -25.25 21.54
C ALA A 518 -8.23 -26.78 21.47
N ASP A 519 -9.01 -27.53 22.24
CA ASP A 519 -9.01 -28.99 22.21
C ASP A 519 -9.52 -29.52 20.86
N ALA A 520 -10.55 -28.89 20.27
CA ALA A 520 -11.03 -29.20 18.93
C ALA A 520 -9.95 -28.99 17.85
N VAL A 521 -9.19 -27.89 17.92
CA VAL A 521 -8.06 -27.68 17.00
C VAL A 521 -7.00 -28.78 17.14
N ASN A 522 -6.67 -29.15 18.39
CA ASN A 522 -5.70 -30.22 18.65
C ASN A 522 -6.18 -31.58 18.16
N GLU A 523 -7.48 -31.88 18.29
CA GLU A 523 -8.10 -33.11 17.79
C GLU A 523 -8.08 -33.19 16.26
N MET A 524 -8.31 -32.06 15.56
CA MET A 524 -8.28 -32.00 14.11
C MET A 524 -6.87 -32.24 13.53
N ASP A 525 -5.82 -31.90 14.29
CA ASP A 525 -4.39 -32.10 13.95
C ASP A 525 -4.02 -31.67 12.52
N LEU A 526 -4.55 -30.51 12.09
CA LEU A 526 -4.31 -29.97 10.75
C LEU A 526 -3.06 -29.07 10.76
N PRO A 527 -2.07 -29.28 9.86
CA PRO A 527 -0.80 -28.54 9.88
C PRO A 527 -0.96 -27.03 9.60
N PHE A 528 -2.10 -26.63 9.04
CA PHE A 528 -2.44 -25.26 8.66
C PHE A 528 -3.44 -24.58 9.62
N LEU A 529 -3.83 -25.24 10.71
CA LEU A 529 -4.73 -24.72 11.74
C LEU A 529 -3.98 -24.65 13.08
N GLN A 530 -4.20 -23.59 13.86
CA GLN A 530 -3.64 -23.43 15.19
C GLN A 530 -4.63 -22.82 16.17
N ALA A 531 -4.50 -23.14 17.44
CA ALA A 531 -5.25 -22.52 18.53
C ALA A 531 -4.44 -21.37 19.13
N VAL A 532 -5.11 -20.24 19.39
CA VAL A 532 -4.55 -19.07 20.06
C VAL A 532 -5.44 -18.78 21.27
N VAL A 533 -4.99 -19.19 22.44
CA VAL A 533 -5.69 -18.95 23.70
C VAL A 533 -5.14 -17.66 24.32
N ILE A 534 -5.95 -16.60 24.34
CA ILE A 534 -5.64 -15.37 25.04
C ILE A 534 -5.71 -15.64 26.55
N ASP A 535 -4.79 -15.03 27.31
CA ASP A 535 -4.47 -15.33 28.71
C ASP A 535 -3.74 -16.66 28.95
N SER A 536 -3.29 -17.32 27.89
CA SER A 536 -2.21 -18.31 27.99
C SER A 536 -0.87 -17.64 28.29
N PRO A 537 0.16 -18.39 28.76
CA PRO A 537 1.47 -17.84 29.06
C PRO A 537 2.14 -17.09 27.90
N THR A 538 1.77 -17.36 26.64
CA THR A 538 2.35 -16.72 25.46
C THR A 538 1.62 -15.46 25.00
N ALA A 539 0.43 -15.17 25.53
CA ALA A 539 -0.46 -14.13 25.00
C ALA A 539 -1.44 -13.60 26.07
N ARG A 540 -0.93 -12.98 27.14
CA ARG A 540 -1.75 -12.49 28.27
C ARG A 540 -2.32 -11.10 28.02
N ASP A 541 -3.62 -10.90 28.22
CA ASP A 541 -4.28 -9.60 28.10
C ASP A 541 -4.20 -8.81 29.41
N LEU A 542 -2.96 -8.49 29.85
CA LEU A 542 -2.74 -7.81 31.13
C LEU A 542 -3.30 -6.38 31.17
N TYR A 543 -3.57 -5.77 30.02
CA TYR A 543 -4.15 -4.42 29.90
C TYR A 543 -5.68 -4.45 29.76
N GLY A 544 -6.27 -5.62 29.52
CA GLY A 544 -7.69 -5.78 29.19
C GLY A 544 -8.08 -5.16 27.84
N ASP A 545 -7.10 -4.85 26.98
CA ASP A 545 -7.33 -4.21 25.68
C ASP A 545 -8.12 -5.15 24.77
N TRP A 546 -7.73 -6.42 24.72
CA TRP A 546 -8.41 -7.41 23.91
C TRP A 546 -9.83 -7.67 24.41
N ALA A 547 -10.00 -7.85 25.72
CA ALA A 547 -11.31 -8.05 26.33
C ALA A 547 -12.32 -6.92 25.99
N ARG A 548 -11.86 -5.68 25.84
CA ARG A 548 -12.69 -4.53 25.47
C ARG A 548 -13.18 -4.55 24.01
N ILE A 549 -12.38 -5.10 23.10
CA ILE A 549 -12.60 -4.93 21.64
C ILE A 549 -12.91 -6.24 20.89
N ARG A 550 -12.90 -7.39 21.57
CA ARG A 550 -13.06 -8.70 20.93
C ARG A 550 -14.48 -9.00 20.41
N GLU A 551 -15.49 -8.28 20.91
CA GLU A 551 -16.93 -8.43 20.56
C GLU A 551 -17.48 -9.87 20.68
N ILE A 552 -16.83 -10.70 21.50
CA ILE A 552 -17.24 -12.06 21.84
C ILE A 552 -17.06 -12.29 23.35
N ASP A 553 -17.80 -13.27 23.89
CA ASP A 553 -17.56 -13.76 25.23
C ASP A 553 -16.17 -14.40 25.32
N GLU A 554 -15.64 -14.55 26.55
CA GLU A 554 -14.34 -15.20 26.76
C GLU A 554 -14.31 -16.64 26.23
N ALA A 555 -15.46 -17.33 26.27
CA ALA A 555 -15.62 -18.67 25.76
C ALA A 555 -15.94 -18.74 24.25
N GLY A 556 -16.14 -17.58 23.59
CA GLY A 556 -16.35 -17.48 22.15
C GLY A 556 -15.09 -17.79 21.34
N ALA A 557 -15.21 -17.75 20.01
CA ALA A 557 -14.09 -18.02 19.11
C ALA A 557 -14.12 -17.15 17.85
N LEU A 558 -12.94 -16.80 17.34
CA LEU A 558 -12.74 -16.20 16.02
C LEU A 558 -11.87 -17.14 15.18
N LEU A 559 -12.24 -17.37 13.92
CA LEU A 559 -11.35 -17.98 12.93
C LEU A 559 -10.67 -16.89 12.13
N VAL A 560 -9.37 -16.69 12.35
CA VAL A 560 -8.55 -15.67 11.69
C VAL A 560 -7.72 -16.32 10.59
N ARG A 561 -7.73 -15.72 9.40
CA ARG A 561 -7.00 -16.14 8.21
C ARG A 561 -5.49 -15.87 8.32
N PRO A 562 -4.69 -16.54 7.47
CA PRO A 562 -3.25 -16.23 7.37
C PRO A 562 -2.94 -14.77 7.07
N ASP A 563 -3.84 -14.04 6.41
CA ASP A 563 -3.67 -12.62 6.10
C ASP A 563 -4.18 -11.66 7.21
N GLY A 564 -4.64 -12.20 8.34
CA GLY A 564 -5.09 -11.45 9.51
C GLY A 564 -6.57 -11.03 9.48
N PHE A 565 -7.33 -11.43 8.46
CA PHE A 565 -8.77 -11.18 8.37
C PHE A 565 -9.58 -12.26 9.07
N ILE A 566 -10.66 -11.87 9.73
CA ILE A 566 -11.56 -12.80 10.42
C ILE A 566 -12.48 -13.42 9.37
N ALA A 567 -12.45 -14.75 9.25
CA ALA A 567 -13.30 -15.50 8.34
C ALA A 567 -14.61 -15.94 9.00
N TRP A 568 -14.62 -16.13 10.32
CA TRP A 568 -15.80 -16.61 11.05
C TRP A 568 -15.71 -16.20 12.53
N ARG A 569 -16.87 -16.03 13.16
CA ARG A 569 -17.01 -15.63 14.55
C ARG A 569 -18.12 -16.45 15.23
N HIS A 570 -17.85 -16.91 16.44
CA HIS A 570 -18.81 -17.52 17.35
C HIS A 570 -18.84 -16.75 18.67
N PHE A 571 -20.01 -16.25 19.06
CA PHE A 571 -20.13 -15.26 20.15
C PHE A 571 -19.87 -15.84 21.54
N SER A 572 -20.35 -17.05 21.81
CA SER A 572 -20.38 -17.63 23.15
C SER A 572 -19.64 -18.97 23.23
N GLY A 573 -19.52 -19.52 24.44
CA GLY A 573 -19.02 -20.88 24.64
C GLY A 573 -19.93 -21.95 24.05
N VAL A 574 -19.35 -23.12 23.81
CA VAL A 574 -20.05 -24.35 23.41
C VAL A 574 -20.14 -25.32 24.60
N ALA A 575 -21.03 -26.30 24.52
CA ALA A 575 -21.28 -27.22 25.61
C ALA A 575 -20.09 -28.15 25.89
N ASP A 576 -19.43 -28.63 24.84
CA ASP A 576 -18.30 -29.54 24.91
C ASP A 576 -17.39 -29.47 23.67
N GLN A 577 -16.29 -30.23 23.71
CA GLN A 577 -15.33 -30.34 22.61
C GLN A 577 -15.99 -30.91 21.32
N ALA A 578 -16.95 -31.82 21.42
CA ALA A 578 -17.55 -32.43 20.24
C ALA A 578 -18.38 -31.41 19.44
N GLU A 579 -19.09 -30.52 20.16
CA GLU A 579 -19.75 -29.37 19.56
C GLU A 579 -18.75 -28.40 18.92
N ALA A 580 -17.65 -28.06 19.62
CA ALA A 580 -16.57 -27.23 19.08
C ALA A 580 -16.02 -27.80 17.76
N SER A 581 -15.63 -29.09 17.76
CA SER A 581 -15.06 -29.78 16.60
C SER A 581 -16.03 -29.79 15.42
N LYS A 582 -17.34 -30.01 15.65
CA LYS A 582 -18.35 -29.98 14.60
C LYS A 582 -18.50 -28.59 13.97
N GLN A 583 -18.63 -27.55 14.80
CA GLN A 583 -18.84 -26.18 14.31
C GLN A 583 -17.59 -25.65 13.61
N LEU A 584 -16.41 -25.87 14.21
CA LEU A 584 -15.13 -25.45 13.63
C LEU A 584 -14.85 -26.16 12.31
N SER A 585 -15.11 -27.47 12.22
CA SER A 585 -14.96 -28.22 10.97
C SER A 585 -15.86 -27.67 9.87
N ALA A 586 -17.11 -27.33 10.19
CA ALA A 586 -18.02 -26.72 9.22
C ALA A 586 -17.52 -25.34 8.75
N ALA A 587 -17.04 -24.49 9.66
CA ALA A 587 -16.50 -23.18 9.31
C ALA A 587 -15.23 -23.29 8.46
N VAL A 588 -14.28 -24.15 8.84
CA VAL A 588 -13.04 -24.38 8.10
C VAL A 588 -13.32 -24.94 6.70
N ASN A 589 -14.20 -25.93 6.57
CA ASN A 589 -14.56 -26.50 5.26
C ASN A 589 -15.23 -25.47 4.35
N ALA A 590 -16.15 -24.66 4.88
CA ALA A 590 -16.79 -23.61 4.10
C ALA A 590 -15.78 -22.55 3.62
N VAL A 591 -14.92 -22.04 4.50
CA VAL A 591 -13.88 -21.05 4.16
C VAL A 591 -12.89 -21.59 3.15
N LEU A 592 -12.53 -22.87 3.24
CA LEU A 592 -11.56 -23.53 2.36
C LEU A 592 -12.20 -24.14 1.10
N SER A 593 -13.53 -23.99 0.92
CA SER A 593 -14.30 -24.54 -0.19
C SER A 593 -14.08 -26.06 -0.36
N ARG A 594 -14.37 -26.82 0.71
CA ARG A 594 -14.14 -28.27 0.82
C ARG A 594 -15.32 -29.06 1.34
#